data_AF-A0A8M9Q086-F1
#
_entry.id   AF-A0A8M9Q086-F1
#
_cell.length_a   1.000
_cell.length_b   1.000
_cell.length_c   1.000
_cell.angle_alpha   90.00
_cell.angle_beta   90.00
_cell.angle_gamma   90.00
#
_symmetry.space_group_name_H-M   'P 1'
#
loop_
_entity.id
_entity.type
_entity.pdbx_description
1 polymer ?
#
loop_
_entity_poly.entity_id
_entity_poly.type
_entity_poly.pdbx_seq_one_letter_code
_entity_poly.pdbx_strand_id
1 'polypeptide(L)'
;MFSVGTQTEMCTQQTSTPLASPVQSDEESVVMEEPYDVSWMPEEEMTIDTSTEEPVPESHPDSNAPDKFIVCLSQLMSLFAICPTCCEDTQGKIVKQEGTFVKIQQVCAACGFQRFWQNQTMLHRNMPVCNLLLSGAIHFTGCMATQTFRILKLFGLQSISVDTFFRHQRLYTIPTIVHAWQNEQEGVIRDLNEMSGGLILYGDCRSDSPGRCAKYGTYSLIEDRINKVLDIQLVQSSEVPSSSWCELEGLKRSIRFLNEKRMHVSALITDRNRQVAKWVREELCPNGTSHFFDIWHIGKSLGKALDAAAKDRECEDLKLWRPAVINHLYWTAASTPNGDADVMEAKWKSIVNHIQDIHQHDSPVFPCCAHPPLEEEARNKEWLEPGSTVAVKLEGVAMRQALVKDIRQLSPQHQTFSLEAFHSLILHFAPKHTGFSFLGMYSRLLLAAMHFNHNGSREVARTSDGELCYGV
;
A
#
# COMPACT_ATOMS: atom_id res chain seq x y z
N MET A 1 23.19 6.00 36.79
CA MET A 1 21.97 6.25 36.00
C MET A 1 21.12 5.01 36.22
N PHE A 2 20.12 5.07 37.11
CA PHE A 2 19.29 3.91 37.42
C PHE A 2 18.36 3.62 36.24
N SER A 3 18.09 2.33 35.99
CA SER A 3 17.28 1.88 34.86
C SER A 3 15.98 1.29 35.40
N VAL A 4 14.85 1.62 34.79
CA VAL A 4 13.56 0.96 35.02
C VAL A 4 13.26 0.00 33.86
N GLY A 5 12.63 -1.13 34.15
CA GLY A 5 12.41 -2.17 33.13
C GLY A 5 11.65 -3.38 33.64
N THR A 6 10.89 -4.05 32.77
CA THR A 6 10.47 -5.44 32.94
C THR A 6 11.43 -6.30 32.11
N GLN A 7 12.00 -7.37 32.70
CA GLN A 7 12.94 -8.25 31.99
C GLN A 7 12.22 -9.28 31.14
N THR A 8 11.49 -8.77 30.17
CA THR A 8 11.08 -9.56 29.04
C THR A 8 12.20 -9.44 28.01
N GLU A 9 12.82 -10.56 27.60
CA GLU A 9 13.89 -10.56 26.59
C GLU A 9 13.54 -9.56 25.49
N MET A 10 14.46 -8.62 25.20
CA MET A 10 14.21 -7.60 24.20
C MET A 10 13.94 -8.31 22.88
N CYS A 11 12.67 -8.33 22.47
CA CYS A 11 12.32 -8.76 21.13
C CYS A 11 12.99 -7.75 20.19
N THR A 12 14.09 -8.16 19.56
CA THR A 12 14.80 -7.35 18.58
C THR A 12 13.82 -7.03 17.47
N GLN A 13 13.26 -5.83 17.54
CA GLN A 13 12.43 -5.28 16.48
C GLN A 13 13.29 -5.29 15.21
N GLN A 14 12.87 -6.02 14.19
CA GLN A 14 13.29 -5.69 12.83
C GLN A 14 12.58 -4.38 12.47
N THR A 15 13.05 -3.26 13.01
CA THR A 15 12.64 -1.94 12.54
C THR A 15 13.31 -1.72 11.19
N SER A 16 12.65 -2.17 10.13
CA SER A 16 12.84 -1.54 8.83
C SER A 16 12.22 -0.16 8.96
N THR A 17 13.04 0.89 8.93
CA THR A 17 12.60 2.28 9.05
C THR A 17 11.44 2.53 8.08
N PRO A 18 10.19 2.69 8.56
CA PRO A 18 9.10 3.06 7.67
C PRO A 18 9.41 4.47 7.15
N LEU A 19 9.22 4.69 5.85
CA LEU A 19 9.17 6.04 5.29
C LEU A 19 8.26 6.89 6.17
N ALA A 20 8.79 8.01 6.67
CA ALA A 20 8.10 8.87 7.62
C ALA A 20 6.69 9.18 7.10
N SER A 21 5.69 8.59 7.75
CA SER A 21 4.29 8.93 7.49
C SER A 21 4.08 10.38 7.93
N PRO A 22 3.44 11.23 7.11
CA PRO A 22 3.17 12.60 7.49
C PRO A 22 2.38 12.61 8.80
N VAL A 23 2.91 13.34 9.77
CA VAL A 23 2.26 13.59 11.06
C VAL A 23 0.86 14.13 10.78
N GLN A 24 -0.17 13.39 11.18
CA GLN A 24 -1.53 13.91 11.26
C GLN A 24 -1.54 14.95 12.38
N SER A 25 -1.31 16.22 12.02
CA SER A 25 -1.57 17.34 12.92
C SER A 25 -3.07 17.59 12.94
N ASP A 26 -3.67 17.45 14.12
CA ASP A 26 -4.99 18.00 14.45
C ASP A 26 -4.87 19.53 14.49
N GLU A 27 -4.76 20.19 13.34
CA GLU A 27 -4.87 21.65 13.26
C GLU A 27 -6.19 22.07 12.60
N GLU A 28 -6.82 23.03 13.26
CA GLU A 28 -8.15 23.54 13.01
C GLU A 28 -8.29 24.03 11.57
N SER A 29 -9.26 23.46 10.85
CA SER A 29 -9.50 23.71 9.44
C SER A 29 -9.96 25.15 9.18
N VAL A 30 -9.05 25.98 8.66
CA VAL A 30 -9.42 27.15 7.86
C VAL A 30 -9.88 26.63 6.50
N VAL A 31 -11.15 26.84 6.19
CA VAL A 31 -11.77 26.51 4.90
C VAL A 31 -11.10 27.34 3.81
N MET A 32 -10.03 26.80 3.22
CA MET A 32 -9.45 27.32 2.00
C MET A 32 -10.16 26.63 0.84
N GLU A 33 -10.85 27.41 0.01
CA GLU A 33 -11.53 26.93 -1.20
C GLU A 33 -10.51 26.24 -2.12
N GLU A 34 -10.68 24.94 -2.30
CA GLU A 34 -9.86 24.13 -3.20
C GLU A 34 -10.08 24.56 -4.66
N PRO A 35 -9.02 24.71 -5.46
CA PRO A 35 -9.16 24.96 -6.89
C PRO A 35 -9.68 23.68 -7.55
N TYR A 36 -10.94 23.71 -7.98
CA TYR A 36 -11.54 22.68 -8.83
C TYR A 36 -10.64 22.39 -10.04
N ASP A 37 -9.97 21.23 -10.06
CA ASP A 37 -9.28 20.73 -11.26
C ASP A 37 -10.30 20.07 -12.19
N VAL A 38 -10.48 20.64 -13.37
CA VAL A 38 -11.40 20.27 -14.47
C VAL A 38 -11.06 18.91 -15.12
N SER A 39 -10.51 17.97 -14.37
CA SER A 39 -10.14 16.62 -14.82
C SER A 39 -11.32 15.65 -14.98
N TRP A 40 -12.55 16.10 -14.75
CA TRP A 40 -13.77 15.33 -15.01
C TRP A 40 -14.42 15.80 -16.32
N MET A 41 -14.29 15.00 -17.38
CA MET A 41 -15.10 15.14 -18.58
C MET A 41 -16.26 14.12 -18.53
N PRO A 42 -17.52 14.55 -18.66
CA PRO A 42 -18.68 13.66 -18.66
C PRO A 42 -18.62 12.64 -19.79
N GLU A 43 -19.29 11.50 -19.56
CA GLU A 43 -19.44 10.37 -20.46
C GLU A 43 -20.02 10.80 -21.82
N GLU A 44 -19.19 10.92 -22.86
CA GLU A 44 -19.68 11.05 -24.24
C GLU A 44 -20.12 9.67 -24.79
N GLU A 45 -21.32 9.64 -25.38
CA GLU A 45 -21.92 8.46 -25.99
C GLU A 45 -21.06 7.91 -27.14
N MET A 46 -20.93 6.58 -27.17
CA MET A 46 -20.13 5.82 -28.12
C MET A 46 -20.63 5.97 -29.56
N THR A 47 -19.82 6.55 -30.44
CA THR A 47 -19.89 6.25 -31.87
C THR A 47 -18.94 5.10 -32.18
N ILE A 48 -19.52 3.92 -32.43
CA ILE A 48 -18.80 2.75 -32.91
C ILE A 48 -18.49 2.99 -34.38
N ASP A 49 -17.28 3.46 -34.67
CA ASP A 49 -16.82 3.67 -36.04
C ASP A 49 -16.57 2.30 -36.69
N THR A 50 -17.47 1.91 -37.58
CA THR A 50 -17.42 0.66 -38.35
C THR A 50 -16.48 0.87 -39.54
N SER A 51 -15.18 0.83 -39.29
CA SER A 51 -14.17 0.87 -40.36
C SER A 51 -13.77 -0.55 -40.76
N THR A 52 -13.78 -0.76 -42.07
CA THR A 52 -13.51 -2.01 -42.78
C THR A 52 -12.10 -2.55 -42.52
N GLU A 53 -12.01 -3.86 -42.34
CA GLU A 53 -10.77 -4.62 -42.12
C GLU A 53 -9.78 -4.40 -43.27
N GLU A 54 -8.66 -3.74 -42.97
CA GLU A 54 -7.48 -3.70 -43.86
C GLU A 54 -6.46 -4.78 -43.46
N PRO A 55 -5.69 -5.32 -44.42
CA PRO A 55 -4.90 -6.54 -44.24
C PRO A 55 -3.72 -6.33 -43.29
N VAL A 56 -3.46 -7.34 -42.46
CA VAL A 56 -2.36 -7.40 -41.49
C VAL A 56 -1.01 -7.36 -42.22
N PRO A 57 -0.16 -6.31 -42.04
CA PRO A 57 1.15 -6.26 -42.66
C PRO A 57 2.14 -7.21 -41.98
N GLU A 58 3.03 -7.78 -42.80
CA GLU A 58 4.09 -8.73 -42.43
C GLU A 58 5.07 -8.19 -41.40
N SER A 59 5.46 -9.08 -40.46
CA SER A 59 6.56 -9.01 -39.49
C SER A 59 7.10 -7.61 -39.17
N HIS A 60 6.41 -6.88 -38.29
CA HIS A 60 6.96 -5.65 -37.73
C HIS A 60 8.24 -5.96 -36.93
N PRO A 61 9.33 -5.18 -37.09
CA PRO A 61 10.43 -5.20 -36.13
C PRO A 61 9.87 -4.95 -34.73
N ASP A 62 10.45 -5.59 -33.70
CA ASP A 62 9.96 -5.58 -32.33
C ASP A 62 9.47 -4.16 -31.94
N SER A 63 8.15 -4.00 -31.83
CA SER A 63 7.55 -2.70 -31.51
C SER A 63 7.93 -2.22 -30.10
N ASN A 64 8.47 -3.12 -29.27
CA ASN A 64 9.04 -2.81 -27.97
C ASN A 64 10.54 -2.51 -28.02
N ALA A 65 11.17 -2.43 -29.20
CA ALA A 65 12.58 -2.09 -29.35
C ALA A 65 12.97 -0.94 -28.42
N PRO A 66 13.97 -1.12 -27.53
CA PRO A 66 14.09 -0.33 -26.31
C PRO A 66 14.29 1.16 -26.58
N ASP A 67 15.04 1.51 -27.62
CA ASP A 67 15.52 2.87 -27.83
C ASP A 67 14.58 3.73 -28.67
N LYS A 68 14.25 4.91 -28.15
CA LYS A 68 13.50 5.96 -28.85
C LYS A 68 14.26 7.28 -28.70
N PHE A 69 14.60 7.91 -29.83
CA PHE A 69 15.30 9.18 -29.84
C PHE A 69 14.34 10.36 -30.01
N ILE A 70 14.60 11.46 -29.30
CA ILE A 70 13.93 12.74 -29.50
C ILE A 70 14.79 13.56 -30.47
N VAL A 71 14.17 14.08 -31.54
CA VAL A 71 14.85 14.84 -32.59
C VAL A 71 14.16 16.20 -32.76
N CYS A 72 14.94 17.28 -32.79
CA CYS A 72 14.43 18.61 -33.10
C CYS A 72 13.81 18.63 -34.50
N LEU A 73 12.67 19.30 -34.66
CA LEU A 73 11.97 19.38 -35.94
C LEU A 73 12.88 19.91 -37.06
N SER A 74 13.71 20.92 -36.79
CA SER A 74 14.65 21.47 -37.79
C SER A 74 15.66 20.43 -38.29
N GLN A 75 16.22 19.62 -37.37
CA GLN A 75 17.16 18.55 -37.72
C GLN A 75 16.46 17.45 -38.51
N LEU A 76 15.24 17.06 -38.11
CA LEU A 76 14.43 16.09 -38.84
C LEU A 76 14.12 16.57 -40.27
N MET A 77 13.70 17.83 -40.44
CA MET A 77 13.35 18.38 -41.75
C MET A 77 14.57 18.51 -42.68
N SER A 78 15.77 18.71 -42.12
CA SER A 78 17.02 18.78 -42.91
C SER A 78 17.32 17.48 -43.68
N LEU A 79 16.83 16.32 -43.20
CA LEU A 79 16.99 15.03 -43.88
C LEU A 79 16.23 14.94 -45.22
N PHE A 80 15.34 15.90 -45.49
CA PHE A 80 14.53 15.97 -46.70
C PHE A 80 14.92 17.15 -47.60
N ALA A 81 16.07 17.80 -47.35
CA ALA A 81 16.53 18.96 -48.10
C ALA A 81 17.11 18.61 -49.48
N ILE A 82 17.57 17.37 -49.68
CA ILE A 82 18.22 16.92 -50.92
C ILE A 82 17.50 15.70 -51.49
N CYS A 83 17.33 15.68 -52.81
CA CYS A 83 16.70 14.57 -53.51
C CYS A 83 17.67 13.38 -53.55
N PRO A 84 17.28 12.19 -53.06
CA PRO A 84 18.16 11.03 -53.06
C PRO A 84 18.45 10.49 -54.47
N THR A 85 17.69 10.91 -55.49
CA THR A 85 17.82 10.43 -56.87
C THR A 85 18.65 11.36 -57.74
N CYS A 86 18.35 12.66 -57.73
CA CYS A 86 18.99 13.64 -58.62
C CYS A 86 19.88 14.66 -57.91
N CYS A 87 20.00 14.58 -56.57
CA CYS A 87 20.79 15.49 -55.73
C CYS A 87 20.39 16.97 -55.76
N GLU A 88 19.27 17.31 -56.42
CA GLU A 88 18.72 18.67 -56.42
C GLU A 88 18.04 19.00 -55.09
N ASP A 89 17.93 20.29 -54.78
CA ASP A 89 17.22 20.79 -53.62
C ASP A 89 15.74 20.35 -53.63
N THR A 90 15.24 20.03 -52.45
CA THR A 90 13.86 19.60 -52.20
C THR A 90 13.48 19.94 -50.76
N GLN A 91 12.22 19.73 -50.40
CA GLN A 91 11.73 19.95 -49.06
C GLN A 91 10.76 18.84 -48.68
N GLY A 92 10.88 18.38 -47.43
CA GLY A 92 9.83 17.58 -46.80
C GLY A 92 8.66 18.46 -46.40
N LYS A 93 7.45 17.91 -46.46
CA LYS A 93 6.24 18.50 -45.89
C LYS A 93 5.62 17.52 -44.91
N ILE A 94 5.33 17.97 -43.69
CA ILE A 94 4.51 17.18 -42.76
C ILE A 94 3.09 17.10 -43.34
N VAL A 95 2.65 15.88 -43.66
CA VAL A 95 1.32 15.59 -44.21
C VAL A 95 0.37 15.04 -43.17
N LYS A 96 0.89 14.48 -42.07
CA LYS A 96 0.08 14.05 -40.92
C LYS A 96 0.92 14.20 -39.65
N GLN A 97 0.29 14.72 -38.59
CA GLN A 97 0.83 14.73 -37.23
C GLN A 97 -0.25 14.25 -36.26
N GLU A 98 0.07 13.31 -35.38
CA GLU A 98 -0.88 12.76 -34.41
C GLU A 98 -0.18 12.36 -33.11
N GLY A 99 -0.22 13.23 -32.10
CA GLY A 99 0.55 13.03 -30.87
C GLY A 99 2.05 12.99 -31.14
N THR A 100 2.68 11.86 -30.86
CA THR A 100 4.11 11.63 -31.17
C THR A 100 4.37 11.25 -32.63
N PHE A 101 3.33 10.96 -33.41
CA PHE A 101 3.44 10.53 -34.81
C PHE A 101 3.63 11.71 -35.76
N VAL A 102 4.53 11.54 -36.72
CA VAL A 102 4.68 12.44 -37.86
C VAL A 102 4.88 11.63 -39.15
N LYS A 103 4.17 12.02 -40.21
CA LYS A 103 4.35 11.55 -41.58
C LYS A 103 4.80 12.71 -42.46
N ILE A 104 5.91 12.51 -43.15
CA ILE A 104 6.53 13.50 -44.03
C ILE A 104 6.44 12.98 -45.47
N GLN A 105 6.03 13.84 -46.39
CA GLN A 105 6.10 13.62 -47.83
C GLN A 105 7.26 14.46 -48.38
N GLN A 106 8.14 13.84 -49.16
CA GLN A 106 9.17 14.55 -49.92
C GLN A 106 8.86 14.39 -51.40
N VAL A 107 8.90 15.51 -52.14
CA VAL A 107 8.69 15.55 -53.59
C VAL A 107 9.80 16.37 -54.22
N CYS A 108 10.43 15.84 -55.27
CA CYS A 108 11.42 16.56 -56.06
C CYS A 108 10.78 17.12 -57.33
N ALA A 109 10.80 18.44 -57.50
CA ALA A 109 10.25 19.09 -58.69
C ALA A 109 11.05 18.82 -59.97
N ALA A 110 12.36 18.56 -59.84
CA ALA A 110 13.26 18.38 -60.99
C ALA A 110 13.12 17.02 -61.67
N CYS A 111 12.98 15.93 -60.90
CA CYS A 111 12.90 14.56 -61.44
C CYS A 111 11.60 13.82 -61.13
N GLY A 112 10.69 14.42 -60.35
CA GLY A 112 9.43 13.80 -59.96
C GLY A 112 9.54 12.73 -58.86
N PHE A 113 10.73 12.52 -58.27
CA PHE A 113 10.89 11.59 -57.16
C PHE A 113 9.94 11.92 -56.00
N GLN A 114 9.31 10.91 -55.42
CA GLN A 114 8.42 11.05 -54.28
C GLN A 114 8.63 9.91 -53.27
N ARG A 115 8.66 10.24 -51.98
CA ARG A 115 8.58 9.25 -50.89
C ARG A 115 7.76 9.75 -49.71
N PHE A 116 7.29 8.80 -48.91
CA PHE A 116 6.77 9.06 -47.58
C PHE A 116 7.73 8.49 -46.54
N TRP A 117 7.87 9.22 -45.44
CA TRP A 117 8.61 8.78 -44.26
C TRP A 117 7.72 8.97 -43.02
N GLN A 118 7.86 8.08 -42.06
CA GLN A 118 7.17 8.18 -40.76
C GLN A 118 8.10 7.75 -39.63
N ASN A 119 7.94 8.35 -38.46
CA ASN A 119 8.86 8.13 -37.34
C ASN A 119 8.58 6.86 -36.53
N GLN A 120 7.41 6.25 -36.71
CA GLN A 120 6.98 5.09 -35.94
C GLN A 120 5.99 4.25 -36.73
N THR A 121 5.80 2.99 -36.34
CA THR A 121 4.81 2.09 -36.92
C THR A 121 3.40 2.43 -36.41
N MET A 122 2.40 1.98 -37.18
CA MET A 122 1.01 1.99 -36.75
C MET A 122 0.66 0.61 -36.21
N LEU A 123 -0.09 0.57 -35.12
CA LEU A 123 -0.76 -0.62 -34.62
C LEU A 123 -2.12 -0.78 -35.34
N HIS A 124 -2.85 -1.83 -34.95
CA HIS A 124 -4.27 -2.00 -35.26
C HIS A 124 -5.06 -0.68 -35.14
N ARG A 125 -6.02 -0.46 -36.07
CA ARG A 125 -6.85 0.76 -36.16
C ARG A 125 -6.04 2.05 -36.35
N ASN A 126 -4.89 1.99 -37.01
CA ASN A 126 -4.04 3.15 -37.32
C ASN A 126 -3.57 3.92 -36.08
N MET A 127 -3.44 3.25 -34.92
CA MET A 127 -2.94 3.86 -33.69
C MET A 127 -1.41 3.97 -33.72
N PRO A 128 -0.80 5.15 -33.56
CA PRO A 128 0.65 5.23 -33.47
C PRO A 128 1.20 4.51 -32.23
N VAL A 129 2.21 3.65 -32.42
CA VAL A 129 2.72 2.79 -31.35
C VAL A 129 3.24 3.57 -30.13
N CYS A 130 3.99 4.64 -30.33
CA CYS A 130 4.56 5.44 -29.25
C CYS A 130 3.48 6.22 -28.48
N ASN A 131 2.31 6.48 -29.09
CA ASN A 131 1.18 7.09 -28.38
C ASN A 131 0.62 6.13 -27.33
N LEU A 132 0.47 4.85 -27.67
CA LEU A 132 0.02 3.83 -26.73
C LEU A 132 1.09 3.54 -25.68
N LEU A 133 2.35 3.39 -26.10
CA LEU A 133 3.48 3.15 -25.18
C LEU A 133 3.65 4.30 -24.17
N LEU A 134 3.49 5.56 -24.58
CA LEU A 134 3.54 6.70 -23.66
C LEU A 134 2.40 6.61 -22.63
N SER A 135 1.20 6.23 -23.04
CA SER A 135 0.08 6.04 -22.10
C SER A 135 0.32 4.88 -21.13
N GLY A 136 0.88 3.77 -21.63
CA GLY A 136 1.31 2.64 -20.81
C GLY A 136 2.36 3.07 -19.79
N ALA A 137 3.44 3.73 -20.23
CA ALA A 137 4.51 4.21 -19.38
C ALA A 137 3.98 5.12 -18.26
N ILE A 138 3.15 6.13 -18.59
CA ILE A 138 2.55 7.02 -17.58
C ILE A 138 1.73 6.22 -16.56
N HIS A 139 0.94 5.24 -17.01
CA HIS A 139 0.04 4.52 -16.12
C HIS A 139 0.78 3.52 -15.24
N PHE A 140 1.65 2.70 -15.83
CA PHE A 140 2.35 1.61 -15.16
C PHE A 140 3.37 2.10 -14.13
N THR A 141 3.93 3.30 -14.29
CA THR A 141 4.84 3.90 -13.31
C THR A 141 4.11 4.73 -12.24
N GLY A 142 2.77 4.76 -12.23
CA GLY A 142 2.01 5.57 -11.28
C GLY A 142 2.07 7.07 -11.54
N CYS A 143 2.71 7.55 -12.61
CA CYS A 143 2.84 8.97 -12.90
C CYS A 143 1.48 9.67 -13.10
N MET A 144 1.45 10.96 -12.79
CA MET A 144 0.27 11.81 -13.02
C MET A 144 0.25 12.34 -14.45
N ALA A 145 -0.74 11.92 -15.24
CA ALA A 145 -0.84 12.27 -16.66
C ALA A 145 -0.79 13.80 -16.89
N THR A 146 -1.53 14.58 -16.11
CA THR A 146 -1.55 16.05 -16.22
C THR A 146 -0.18 16.67 -15.98
N GLN A 147 0.58 16.15 -15.01
CA GLN A 147 1.95 16.59 -14.73
C GLN A 147 2.90 16.16 -15.85
N THR A 148 2.81 14.92 -16.33
CA THR A 148 3.62 14.44 -17.46
C THR A 148 3.39 15.30 -18.70
N PHE A 149 2.15 15.54 -19.11
CA PHE A 149 1.86 16.36 -20.29
C PHE A 149 2.26 17.82 -20.11
N ARG A 150 2.23 18.35 -18.88
CA ARG A 150 2.77 19.68 -18.58
C ARG A 150 4.28 19.73 -18.83
N ILE A 151 5.03 18.71 -18.38
CA ILE A 151 6.48 18.59 -18.65
C ILE A 151 6.73 18.50 -20.15
N LEU A 152 6.01 17.62 -20.87
CA LEU A 152 6.19 17.45 -22.31
C LEU A 152 5.90 18.75 -23.08
N LYS A 153 4.85 19.48 -22.70
CA LYS A 153 4.51 20.77 -23.29
C LYS A 153 5.57 21.84 -23.04
N LEU A 154 6.09 21.96 -21.81
CA LEU A 154 7.16 22.90 -21.48
C LEU A 154 8.49 22.54 -22.18
N PHE A 155 8.74 21.26 -22.38
CA PHE A 155 9.89 20.75 -23.13
C PHE A 155 9.74 20.95 -24.66
N GLY A 156 8.54 21.29 -25.14
CA GLY A 156 8.25 21.44 -26.57
C GLY A 156 8.09 20.10 -27.32
N LEU A 157 7.88 18.99 -26.60
CA LEU A 157 7.69 17.68 -27.22
C LEU A 157 6.24 17.50 -27.69
N GLN A 158 6.09 17.16 -28.97
CA GLN A 158 4.79 16.75 -29.51
C GLN A 158 4.39 15.40 -28.92
N SER A 159 3.20 15.35 -28.32
CA SER A 159 2.69 14.18 -27.60
C SER A 159 1.16 14.13 -27.69
N ILE A 160 0.58 13.02 -27.26
CA ILE A 160 -0.88 12.88 -27.20
C ILE A 160 -1.52 13.86 -26.20
N SER A 161 -2.82 14.09 -26.35
CA SER A 161 -3.59 14.85 -25.36
C SER A 161 -3.87 14.04 -24.09
N VAL A 162 -4.24 14.74 -23.02
CA VAL A 162 -4.76 14.13 -21.79
C VAL A 162 -5.99 13.26 -22.08
N ASP A 163 -6.89 13.71 -22.96
CA ASP A 163 -8.08 12.94 -23.35
C ASP A 163 -7.72 11.64 -24.07
N THR A 164 -6.70 11.70 -24.94
CA THR A 164 -6.19 10.50 -25.61
C THR A 164 -5.60 9.52 -24.60
N PHE A 165 -4.88 10.02 -23.59
CA PHE A 165 -4.39 9.20 -22.48
C PHE A 165 -5.56 8.52 -21.74
N PHE A 166 -6.60 9.24 -21.33
CA PHE A 166 -7.74 8.64 -20.62
C PHE A 166 -8.52 7.66 -21.50
N ARG A 167 -8.62 7.91 -22.80
CA ARG A 167 -9.16 6.96 -23.77
C ARG A 167 -8.30 5.68 -23.81
N HIS A 168 -6.98 5.80 -23.88
CA HIS A 168 -6.08 4.65 -23.81
C HIS A 168 -6.15 3.92 -22.46
N GLN A 169 -6.32 4.69 -21.38
CA GLN A 169 -6.47 4.16 -20.04
C GLN A 169 -7.69 3.24 -19.97
N ARG A 170 -8.85 3.74 -20.42
CA ARG A 170 -10.11 3.00 -20.44
C ARG A 170 -10.07 1.77 -21.34
N LEU A 171 -9.51 1.90 -22.54
CA LEU A 171 -9.62 0.87 -23.58
C LEU A 171 -8.51 -0.17 -23.55
N TYR A 172 -7.31 0.16 -23.05
CA TYR A 172 -6.13 -0.69 -23.18
C TYR A 172 -5.44 -0.94 -21.84
N THR A 173 -5.00 0.11 -21.14
CA THR A 173 -4.10 -0.10 -19.99
C THR A 173 -4.83 -0.60 -18.75
N ILE A 174 -6.08 -0.15 -18.46
CA ILE A 174 -6.88 -0.73 -17.37
C ILE A 174 -7.16 -2.22 -17.61
N PRO A 175 -7.69 -2.66 -18.76
CA PRO A 175 -7.89 -4.09 -19.03
C PRO A 175 -6.59 -4.91 -18.89
N THR A 176 -5.47 -4.36 -19.37
CA THR A 176 -4.15 -5.02 -19.26
C THR A 176 -3.74 -5.20 -17.79
N ILE A 177 -3.90 -4.17 -16.96
CA ILE A 177 -3.58 -4.21 -15.53
C ILE A 177 -4.47 -5.21 -14.80
N VAL A 178 -5.79 -5.19 -15.05
CA VAL A 178 -6.74 -6.11 -14.42
C VAL A 178 -6.40 -7.55 -14.79
N HIS A 179 -6.10 -7.82 -16.06
CA HIS A 179 -5.71 -9.15 -16.50
C HIS A 179 -4.39 -9.61 -15.88
N ALA A 180 -3.38 -8.73 -15.81
CA ALA A 180 -2.10 -9.03 -15.15
C ALA A 180 -2.29 -9.37 -13.67
N TRP A 181 -3.10 -8.59 -12.96
CA TRP A 181 -3.45 -8.84 -11.56
C TRP A 181 -4.17 -10.17 -11.39
N GLN A 182 -5.18 -10.46 -12.21
CA GLN A 182 -5.92 -11.73 -12.12
C GLN A 182 -4.99 -12.94 -12.29
N ASN A 183 -4.09 -12.89 -13.27
CA ASN A 183 -3.12 -13.96 -13.50
C ASN A 183 -2.17 -14.13 -12.30
N GLU A 184 -1.68 -13.02 -11.72
CA GLU A 184 -0.81 -13.06 -10.54
C GLU A 184 -1.57 -13.58 -9.31
N GLN A 185 -2.78 -13.08 -9.06
CA GLN A 185 -3.65 -13.47 -7.96
C GLN A 185 -4.00 -14.96 -8.03
N GLU A 186 -4.31 -15.48 -9.21
CA GLU A 186 -4.56 -16.92 -9.42
C GLU A 186 -3.31 -17.76 -9.15
N GLY A 187 -2.13 -17.28 -9.54
CA GLY A 187 -0.86 -17.91 -9.18
C GLY A 187 -0.67 -17.99 -7.66
N VAL A 188 -0.84 -16.87 -6.95
CA VAL A 188 -0.74 -16.81 -5.49
C VAL A 188 -1.76 -17.73 -4.81
N ILE A 189 -3.01 -17.75 -5.28
CA ILE A 189 -4.06 -18.63 -4.75
C ILE A 189 -3.71 -20.10 -4.93
N ARG A 190 -3.18 -20.49 -6.08
CA ARG A 190 -2.74 -21.86 -6.33
C ARG A 190 -1.64 -22.25 -5.35
N ASP A 191 -0.61 -21.42 -5.23
CA ASP A 191 0.53 -21.69 -4.34
C ASP A 191 0.08 -21.79 -2.87
N LEU A 192 -0.87 -20.95 -2.44
CA LEU A 192 -1.46 -21.00 -1.09
C LEU A 192 -2.36 -22.23 -0.85
N ASN A 193 -3.08 -22.72 -1.87
CA ASN A 193 -3.88 -23.95 -1.75
C ASN A 193 -3.02 -25.21 -1.57
N GLU A 194 -1.78 -25.18 -2.05
CA GLU A 194 -0.80 -26.24 -1.82
C GLU A 194 -0.23 -26.19 -0.39
N MET A 195 -0.34 -25.05 0.31
CA MET A 195 0.06 -24.90 1.70
C MET A 195 -1.03 -25.38 2.67
N SER A 196 -0.64 -26.19 3.65
CA SER A 196 -1.53 -26.58 4.76
C SER A 196 -1.72 -25.45 5.78
N GLY A 197 -2.79 -25.51 6.58
CA GLY A 197 -2.99 -24.66 7.77
C GLY A 197 -3.93 -23.47 7.62
N GLY A 198 -4.58 -23.31 6.47
CA GLY A 198 -5.45 -22.16 6.17
C GLY A 198 -4.66 -20.85 6.02
N LEU A 199 -5.35 -19.77 5.70
CA LEU A 199 -4.77 -18.43 5.48
C LEU A 199 -4.59 -17.66 6.78
N ILE A 200 -3.42 -17.05 6.94
CA ILE A 200 -3.12 -16.09 8.00
C ILE A 200 -3.05 -14.71 7.36
N LEU A 201 -4.03 -13.86 7.67
CA LEU A 201 -4.26 -12.63 6.93
C LEU A 201 -4.14 -11.39 7.81
N TYR A 202 -3.44 -10.38 7.31
CA TYR A 202 -3.50 -9.00 7.78
C TYR A 202 -4.54 -8.24 6.95
N GLY A 203 -5.46 -7.53 7.61
CA GLY A 203 -6.51 -6.78 6.92
C GLY A 203 -6.78 -5.40 7.53
N ASP A 204 -6.77 -4.36 6.70
CA ASP A 204 -7.06 -2.98 7.08
C ASP A 204 -7.64 -2.18 5.90
N CYS A 205 -8.36 -1.10 6.22
CA CYS A 205 -8.91 -0.16 5.26
C CYS A 205 -8.16 1.17 5.26
N ARG A 206 -7.66 1.54 4.09
CA ARG A 206 -7.22 2.90 3.81
C ARG A 206 -8.39 3.75 3.32
N SER A 207 -8.60 4.92 3.92
CA SER A 207 -9.55 5.94 3.44
C SER A 207 -8.87 6.98 2.54
N ASP A 208 -9.43 7.22 1.36
CA ASP A 208 -8.88 8.10 0.33
C ASP A 208 -9.70 9.42 0.21
N SER A 209 -9.28 10.43 0.97
CA SER A 209 -9.56 11.87 0.77
C SER A 209 -8.62 12.75 1.60
N PRO A 210 -8.36 14.00 1.18
CA PRO A 210 -8.10 15.08 2.12
C PRO A 210 -9.42 15.41 2.85
N GLY A 211 -9.49 15.24 4.17
CA GLY A 211 -10.68 15.59 4.97
C GLY A 211 -11.54 14.42 5.44
N ARG A 212 -12.61 14.74 6.20
CA ARG A 212 -13.38 13.77 7.01
C ARG A 212 -14.35 12.84 6.23
N CYS A 213 -14.55 13.05 4.93
CA CYS A 213 -15.47 12.25 4.11
C CYS A 213 -14.74 11.65 2.90
N ALA A 214 -14.12 10.48 3.11
CA ALA A 214 -13.44 9.75 2.03
C ALA A 214 -14.42 9.26 0.97
N LYS A 215 -14.07 9.49 -0.30
CA LYS A 215 -14.86 9.02 -1.44
C LYS A 215 -14.73 7.50 -1.61
N TYR A 216 -13.52 6.98 -1.38
CA TYR A 216 -13.25 5.55 -1.47
C TYR A 216 -12.60 5.04 -0.18
N GLY A 217 -12.93 3.81 0.19
CA GLY A 217 -12.19 3.00 1.14
C GLY A 217 -11.59 1.80 0.42
N THR A 218 -10.27 1.63 0.57
CA THR A 218 -9.50 0.53 0.00
C THR A 218 -9.18 -0.47 1.10
N TYR A 219 -9.80 -1.64 1.07
CA TYR A 219 -9.48 -2.74 1.99
C TYR A 219 -8.47 -3.66 1.32
N SER A 220 -7.41 -4.02 2.05
CA SER A 220 -6.33 -4.86 1.52
C SER A 220 -6.12 -6.06 2.43
N LEU A 221 -5.92 -7.23 1.84
CA LEU A 221 -5.52 -8.45 2.54
C LEU A 221 -4.12 -8.86 2.13
N ILE A 222 -3.23 -9.05 3.11
CA ILE A 222 -1.89 -9.61 2.92
C ILE A 222 -1.82 -10.96 3.62
N GLU A 223 -1.35 -11.99 2.94
CA GLU A 223 -1.05 -13.29 3.54
C GLU A 223 0.34 -13.26 4.18
N ASP A 224 0.40 -13.57 5.47
CA ASP A 224 1.57 -13.41 6.32
C ASP A 224 2.78 -14.22 5.84
N ARG A 225 2.59 -15.50 5.55
CA ARG A 225 3.69 -16.47 5.36
C ARG A 225 4.45 -16.21 4.07
N ILE A 226 3.76 -15.73 3.04
CA ILE A 226 4.36 -15.40 1.74
C ILE A 226 4.56 -13.89 1.55
N ASN A 227 4.10 -13.06 2.50
CA ASN A 227 4.14 -11.61 2.46
C ASN A 227 3.66 -11.01 1.12
N LYS A 228 2.49 -11.48 0.64
CA LYS A 228 1.87 -10.99 -0.60
C LYS A 228 0.47 -10.47 -0.36
N VAL A 229 0.15 -9.36 -1.01
CA VAL A 229 -1.22 -8.88 -1.19
C VAL A 229 -2.00 -9.95 -1.95
N LEU A 230 -2.98 -10.52 -1.28
CA LEU A 230 -3.85 -11.56 -1.80
C LEU A 230 -5.10 -10.96 -2.45
N ASP A 231 -5.66 -9.90 -1.86
CA ASP A 231 -6.88 -9.27 -2.35
C ASP A 231 -6.93 -7.78 -2.03
N ILE A 232 -7.60 -7.01 -2.91
CA ILE A 232 -7.90 -5.61 -2.72
C ILE A 232 -9.35 -5.34 -3.10
N GLN A 233 -10.09 -4.68 -2.20
CA GLN A 233 -11.46 -4.27 -2.42
C GLN A 233 -11.56 -2.75 -2.35
N LEU A 234 -11.98 -2.14 -3.46
CA LEU A 234 -12.31 -0.73 -3.53
C LEU A 234 -13.81 -0.54 -3.29
N VAL A 235 -14.15 0.19 -2.24
CA VAL A 235 -15.53 0.50 -1.87
C VAL A 235 -15.75 2.01 -1.98
N GLN A 236 -16.71 2.44 -2.79
CA GLN A 236 -17.13 3.84 -2.81
C GLN A 236 -18.06 4.12 -1.63
N SER A 237 -17.87 5.23 -0.94
CA SER A 237 -18.65 5.56 0.26
C SER A 237 -20.14 5.79 0.01
N SER A 238 -20.55 6.01 -1.23
CA SER A 238 -21.97 6.04 -1.64
C SER A 238 -22.62 4.66 -1.74
N GLU A 239 -21.83 3.58 -1.76
CA GLU A 239 -22.34 2.20 -1.75
C GLU A 239 -22.75 1.74 -0.34
N VAL A 240 -22.35 2.49 0.69
CA VAL A 240 -22.52 2.15 2.10
C VAL A 240 -23.14 3.34 2.88
N PRO A 241 -23.68 3.12 4.10
CA PRO A 241 -24.34 4.20 4.84
C PRO A 241 -23.45 5.40 5.17
N SER A 242 -22.15 5.17 5.37
CA SER A 242 -21.15 6.24 5.51
C SER A 242 -19.75 5.69 5.26
N SER A 243 -18.77 6.58 5.08
CA SER A 243 -17.37 6.21 4.83
C SER A 243 -16.77 5.27 5.89
N SER A 244 -17.25 5.30 7.14
CA SER A 244 -16.80 4.40 8.20
C SER A 244 -17.22 2.94 8.02
N TRP A 245 -18.16 2.66 7.09
CA TRP A 245 -18.58 1.31 6.73
C TRP A 245 -17.76 0.70 5.59
N CYS A 246 -16.95 1.50 4.88
CA CYS A 246 -16.14 1.00 3.78
C CYS A 246 -15.18 -0.11 4.23
N GLU A 247 -14.63 -0.01 5.44
CA GLU A 247 -13.73 -1.04 6.01
C GLU A 247 -14.45 -2.38 6.17
N LEU A 248 -15.62 -2.38 6.80
CA LEU A 248 -16.40 -3.59 7.01
C LEU A 248 -16.88 -4.18 5.67
N GLU A 249 -17.34 -3.34 4.75
CA GLU A 249 -17.80 -3.78 3.43
C GLU A 249 -16.65 -4.34 2.59
N GLY A 250 -15.48 -3.72 2.64
CA GLY A 250 -14.28 -4.22 1.98
C GLY A 250 -13.88 -5.60 2.49
N LEU A 251 -13.82 -5.78 3.81
CA LEU A 251 -13.57 -7.09 4.42
C LEU A 251 -14.60 -8.14 3.97
N LYS A 252 -15.90 -7.80 3.99
CA LYS A 252 -16.96 -8.72 3.54
C LYS A 252 -16.79 -9.18 2.10
N ARG A 253 -16.42 -8.25 1.20
CA ARG A 253 -16.15 -8.56 -0.22
C ARG A 253 -14.95 -9.49 -0.35
N SER A 254 -13.88 -9.20 0.38
CA SER A 254 -12.69 -10.06 0.38
C SER A 254 -12.97 -11.47 0.90
N ILE A 255 -13.68 -11.59 2.03
CA ILE A 255 -14.06 -12.91 2.56
C ILE A 255 -14.96 -13.67 1.58
N ARG A 256 -15.91 -13.00 0.94
CA ARG A 256 -16.75 -13.63 -0.09
C ARG A 256 -15.90 -14.18 -1.23
N PHE A 257 -14.97 -13.38 -1.73
CA PHE A 257 -14.03 -13.80 -2.76
C PHE A 257 -13.21 -15.03 -2.32
N LEU A 258 -12.67 -15.03 -1.10
CA LEU A 258 -11.91 -16.18 -0.58
C LEU A 258 -12.78 -17.44 -0.46
N ASN A 259 -14.03 -17.31 -0.01
CA ASN A 259 -14.98 -18.42 0.04
C ASN A 259 -15.30 -18.99 -1.35
N GLU A 260 -15.48 -18.12 -2.36
CA GLU A 260 -15.66 -18.54 -3.76
C GLU A 260 -14.45 -19.30 -4.30
N LYS A 261 -13.24 -18.88 -3.89
CA LYS A 261 -11.97 -19.57 -4.18
C LYS A 261 -11.70 -20.77 -3.28
N ARG A 262 -12.62 -21.11 -2.36
CA ARG A 262 -12.53 -22.22 -1.39
C ARG A 262 -11.32 -22.15 -0.47
N MET A 263 -10.91 -20.93 -0.11
CA MET A 263 -9.80 -20.71 0.80
C MET A 263 -10.32 -20.48 2.22
N HIS A 264 -9.82 -21.27 3.18
CA HIS A 264 -10.16 -21.12 4.59
C HIS A 264 -9.26 -20.08 5.26
N VAL A 265 -9.84 -19.17 6.03
CA VAL A 265 -9.09 -18.20 6.84
C VAL A 265 -8.92 -18.77 8.25
N SER A 266 -7.70 -19.16 8.60
CA SER A 266 -7.38 -19.73 9.91
C SER A 266 -7.17 -18.63 10.95
N ALA A 267 -6.51 -17.54 10.57
CA ALA A 267 -6.34 -16.36 11.42
C ALA A 267 -6.51 -15.07 10.63
N LEU A 268 -7.18 -14.10 11.26
CA LEU A 268 -7.35 -12.74 10.74
C LEU A 268 -6.86 -11.75 11.79
N ILE A 269 -5.93 -10.88 11.39
CA ILE A 269 -5.36 -9.82 12.22
C ILE A 269 -5.86 -8.48 11.67
N THR A 270 -6.53 -7.68 12.51
CA THR A 270 -7.10 -6.39 12.11
C THR A 270 -6.81 -5.30 13.15
N ASP A 271 -7.15 -4.07 12.77
CA ASP A 271 -7.31 -2.97 13.70
C ASP A 271 -8.49 -3.17 14.65
N ARG A 272 -8.54 -2.34 15.71
CA ARG A 272 -9.60 -2.34 16.72
C ARG A 272 -10.89 -1.64 16.26
N ASN A 273 -11.32 -1.89 15.03
CA ASN A 273 -12.60 -1.42 14.55
C ASN A 273 -13.74 -2.26 15.15
N ARG A 274 -14.65 -1.60 15.88
CA ARG A 274 -15.74 -2.28 16.59
C ARG A 274 -16.72 -3.01 15.66
N GLN A 275 -16.99 -2.47 14.49
CA GLN A 275 -17.92 -3.07 13.53
C GLN A 275 -17.29 -4.33 12.91
N VAL A 276 -16.02 -4.24 12.53
CA VAL A 276 -15.22 -5.38 12.05
C VAL A 276 -15.14 -6.47 13.12
N ALA A 277 -14.70 -6.12 14.33
CA ALA A 277 -14.56 -7.08 15.43
C ALA A 277 -15.88 -7.70 15.90
N LYS A 278 -17.02 -7.03 15.68
CA LYS A 278 -18.34 -7.64 15.90
C LYS A 278 -18.63 -8.67 14.80
N TRP A 279 -18.50 -8.25 13.54
CA TRP A 279 -18.82 -9.08 12.39
C TRP A 279 -17.95 -10.33 12.29
N VAL A 280 -16.63 -10.21 12.49
CA VAL A 280 -15.70 -11.35 12.48
C VAL A 280 -16.08 -12.38 13.54
N ARG A 281 -16.44 -11.94 14.75
CA ARG A 281 -16.87 -12.81 15.85
C ARG A 281 -18.15 -13.57 15.53
N GLU A 282 -19.08 -12.94 14.84
CA GLU A 282 -20.40 -13.51 14.53
C GLU A 282 -20.35 -14.42 13.29
N GLU A 283 -19.52 -14.10 12.29
CA GLU A 283 -19.55 -14.78 10.98
C GLU A 283 -18.34 -15.69 10.71
N LEU A 284 -17.15 -15.35 11.22
CA LEU A 284 -15.91 -16.10 10.92
C LEU A 284 -15.46 -17.00 12.06
N CYS A 285 -15.54 -16.52 13.31
CA CYS A 285 -15.13 -17.32 14.46
C CYS A 285 -15.91 -18.65 14.60
N PRO A 286 -17.23 -18.72 14.31
CA PRO A 286 -17.94 -20.01 14.31
C PRO A 286 -17.39 -21.02 13.27
N ASN A 287 -16.74 -20.52 12.21
CA ASN A 287 -16.10 -21.31 11.17
C ASN A 287 -14.62 -21.59 11.45
N GLY A 288 -14.16 -21.36 12.68
CA GLY A 288 -12.81 -21.67 13.14
C GLY A 288 -11.76 -20.60 12.86
N THR A 289 -12.15 -19.40 12.41
CA THR A 289 -11.20 -18.29 12.25
C THR A 289 -10.85 -17.67 13.60
N SER A 290 -9.57 -17.63 13.93
CA SER A 290 -9.06 -16.88 15.09
C SER A 290 -8.95 -15.39 14.72
N HIS A 291 -9.49 -14.51 15.56
CA HIS A 291 -9.41 -13.05 15.34
C HIS A 291 -8.45 -12.42 16.34
N PHE A 292 -7.46 -11.72 15.83
CA PHE A 292 -6.46 -11.01 16.62
C PHE A 292 -6.42 -9.52 16.27
N PHE A 293 -5.90 -8.74 17.20
CA PHE A 293 -5.60 -7.32 17.02
C PHE A 293 -4.13 -7.08 16.78
N ASP A 294 -3.87 -6.05 15.98
CA ASP A 294 -2.55 -5.44 15.87
C ASP A 294 -2.09 -4.89 17.23
N ILE A 295 -0.97 -5.44 17.72
CA ILE A 295 -0.34 -5.02 18.98
C ILE A 295 0.06 -3.56 18.93
N TRP A 296 0.55 -3.07 17.78
CA TRP A 296 1.08 -1.72 17.66
C TRP A 296 0.02 -0.66 17.99
N HIS A 297 -1.21 -0.83 17.46
CA HIS A 297 -2.33 0.07 17.74
C HIS A 297 -2.71 0.07 19.24
N ILE A 298 -2.60 -1.09 19.91
CA ILE A 298 -2.85 -1.21 21.35
C ILE A 298 -1.73 -0.53 22.15
N GLY A 299 -0.47 -0.85 21.84
CA GLY A 299 0.71 -0.26 22.46
C GLY A 299 0.76 1.27 22.33
N LYS A 300 0.40 1.80 21.15
CA LYS A 300 0.30 3.25 20.92
C LYS A 300 -0.76 3.90 21.82
N SER A 301 -1.94 3.27 21.93
CA SER A 301 -3.02 3.79 22.78
C SER A 301 -2.68 3.70 24.28
N LEU A 302 -2.04 2.61 24.70
CA LEU A 302 -1.58 2.41 26.07
C LEU A 302 -0.50 3.41 26.43
N GLY A 303 0.47 3.63 25.54
CA GLY A 303 1.51 4.65 25.70
C GLY A 303 0.93 6.04 25.92
N LYS A 304 -0.02 6.47 25.07
CA LYS A 304 -0.74 7.75 25.26
C LYS A 304 -1.45 7.83 26.60
N ALA A 305 -1.99 6.73 27.08
CA ALA A 305 -2.73 6.70 28.34
C ALA A 305 -1.80 6.76 29.57
N LEU A 306 -0.62 6.14 29.48
CA LEU A 306 0.46 6.30 30.46
C LEU A 306 1.00 7.74 30.44
N ASP A 307 1.23 8.31 29.25
CA ASP A 307 1.68 9.70 29.09
C ASP A 307 0.69 10.71 29.69
N ALA A 308 -0.62 10.43 29.58
CA ALA A 308 -1.67 11.23 30.20
C ALA A 308 -1.69 11.09 31.74
N ALA A 309 -1.51 9.88 32.26
CA ALA A 309 -1.44 9.61 33.69
C ALA A 309 -0.18 10.24 34.33
N ALA A 310 0.92 10.30 33.59
CA ALA A 310 2.19 10.87 34.05
C ALA A 310 2.20 12.41 34.13
N LYS A 311 1.07 13.07 33.84
CA LYS A 311 0.90 14.52 34.05
C LYS A 311 0.58 14.87 35.50
N ASP A 312 0.11 13.91 36.29
CA ASP A 312 -0.09 14.10 37.72
C ASP A 312 1.29 14.18 38.41
N ARG A 313 1.51 15.19 39.27
CA ARG A 313 2.82 15.47 39.91
C ARG A 313 3.42 14.28 40.66
N GLU A 314 2.59 13.41 41.24
CA GLU A 314 3.04 12.22 41.98
C GLU A 314 3.23 10.98 41.07
N CYS A 315 3.06 11.12 39.75
CA CYS A 315 3.07 10.01 38.79
C CYS A 315 4.09 10.23 37.65
N GLU A 316 5.05 11.14 37.80
CA GLU A 316 6.03 11.45 36.75
C GLU A 316 6.86 10.21 36.35
N ASP A 317 7.12 9.31 37.30
CA ASP A 317 7.85 8.05 37.10
C ASP A 317 7.17 7.11 36.09
N LEU A 318 5.88 7.29 35.80
CA LEU A 318 5.21 6.55 34.73
C LEU A 318 5.85 6.78 33.35
N LYS A 319 6.48 7.94 33.12
CA LYS A 319 7.24 8.19 31.89
C LYS A 319 8.44 7.26 31.78
N LEU A 320 9.12 7.01 32.89
CA LEU A 320 10.25 6.10 32.96
C LEU A 320 9.79 4.66 32.74
N TRP A 321 8.65 4.26 33.31
CA TRP A 321 8.10 2.91 33.17
C TRP A 321 7.42 2.63 31.81
N ARG A 322 7.05 3.66 31.04
CA ARG A 322 6.35 3.50 29.76
C ARG A 322 7.02 2.52 28.80
N PRO A 323 8.34 2.61 28.48
CA PRO A 323 8.99 1.63 27.60
C PRO A 323 8.89 0.20 28.12
N ALA A 324 9.04 -0.01 29.43
CA ALA A 324 8.93 -1.31 30.08
C ALA A 324 7.52 -1.91 29.95
N VAL A 325 6.49 -1.10 30.22
CA VAL A 325 5.08 -1.51 30.11
C VAL A 325 4.73 -1.88 28.66
N ILE A 326 5.19 -1.10 27.69
CA ILE A 326 4.99 -1.42 26.27
C ILE A 326 5.77 -2.68 25.88
N ASN A 327 7.01 -2.87 26.33
CA ASN A 327 7.77 -4.09 26.07
C ASN A 327 7.05 -5.33 26.65
N HIS A 328 6.49 -5.23 27.86
CA HIS A 328 5.73 -6.30 28.48
C HIS A 328 4.46 -6.68 27.70
N LEU A 329 3.81 -5.71 27.04
CA LEU A 329 2.68 -5.96 26.14
C LEU A 329 3.11 -6.83 24.95
N TYR A 330 4.20 -6.47 24.27
CA TYR A 330 4.73 -7.27 23.16
C TYR A 330 5.17 -8.66 23.62
N TRP A 331 5.85 -8.74 24.76
CA TRP A 331 6.26 -10.02 25.34
C TRP A 331 5.08 -10.91 25.72
N THR A 332 3.98 -10.34 26.22
CA THR A 332 2.77 -11.11 26.56
C THR A 332 2.30 -11.92 25.35
N ALA A 333 2.30 -11.30 24.17
CA ALA A 333 1.94 -11.94 22.91
C ALA A 333 3.04 -12.88 22.39
N ALA A 334 4.27 -12.41 22.27
CA ALA A 334 5.39 -13.18 21.72
C ALA A 334 5.71 -14.45 22.54
N SER A 335 5.56 -14.39 23.85
CA SER A 335 5.79 -15.53 24.75
C SER A 335 4.60 -16.50 24.81
N THR A 336 3.49 -16.21 24.13
CA THR A 336 2.28 -17.05 24.10
C THR A 336 1.96 -17.45 22.65
N PRO A 337 2.81 -18.27 22.01
CA PRO A 337 2.73 -18.55 20.58
C PRO A 337 1.42 -19.22 20.13
N ASN A 338 0.72 -19.90 21.04
CA ASN A 338 -0.58 -20.51 20.78
C ASN A 338 -1.77 -19.53 20.90
N GLY A 339 -1.53 -18.28 21.29
CA GLY A 339 -2.57 -17.27 21.46
C GLY A 339 -3.57 -17.56 22.59
N ASP A 340 -3.19 -18.35 23.60
CA ASP A 340 -4.07 -18.68 24.73
C ASP A 340 -4.47 -17.42 25.51
N ALA A 341 -5.74 -17.07 25.43
CA ALA A 341 -6.29 -15.85 26.01
C ALA A 341 -6.12 -15.75 27.53
N ASP A 342 -6.23 -16.85 28.27
CA ASP A 342 -6.13 -16.85 29.73
C ASP A 342 -4.67 -16.70 30.17
N VAL A 343 -3.74 -17.34 29.45
CA VAL A 343 -2.30 -17.16 29.65
C VAL A 343 -1.87 -15.73 29.33
N MET A 344 -2.36 -15.15 28.22
CA MET A 344 -2.05 -13.77 27.84
C MET A 344 -2.58 -12.76 28.86
N GLU A 345 -3.80 -12.95 29.34
CA GLU A 345 -4.36 -12.11 30.42
C GLU A 345 -3.53 -12.22 31.70
N ALA A 346 -3.17 -13.44 32.12
CA ALA A 346 -2.39 -13.64 33.33
C ALA A 346 -0.99 -13.03 33.25
N LYS A 347 -0.30 -13.24 32.13
CA LYS A 347 1.01 -12.63 31.86
C LYS A 347 0.93 -11.12 31.82
N TRP A 348 -0.11 -10.55 31.21
CA TRP A 348 -0.29 -9.11 31.23
C TRP A 348 -0.53 -8.59 32.64
N LYS A 349 -1.46 -9.20 33.38
CA LYS A 349 -1.80 -8.78 34.75
C LYS A 349 -0.59 -8.83 35.69
N SER A 350 0.35 -9.74 35.43
CA SER A 350 1.61 -9.84 36.18
C SER A 350 2.45 -8.54 36.16
N ILE A 351 2.22 -7.63 35.20
CA ILE A 351 2.93 -6.34 35.11
C ILE A 351 2.80 -5.50 36.37
N VAL A 352 1.63 -5.52 37.02
CA VAL A 352 1.39 -4.73 38.24
C VAL A 352 2.23 -5.25 39.39
N ASN A 353 2.38 -6.57 39.49
CA ASN A 353 3.27 -7.20 40.47
C ASN A 353 4.75 -6.94 40.11
N HIS A 354 5.13 -7.13 38.84
CA HIS A 354 6.51 -6.94 38.39
C HIS A 354 7.04 -5.55 38.70
N ILE A 355 6.26 -4.50 38.45
CA ILE A 355 6.70 -3.11 38.64
C ILE A 355 6.90 -2.77 40.13
N GLN A 356 6.37 -3.60 41.02
CA GLN A 356 6.48 -3.49 42.48
C GLN A 356 7.45 -4.53 43.08
N ASP A 357 8.31 -5.14 42.25
CA ASP A 357 9.25 -6.22 42.64
C ASP A 357 8.58 -7.47 43.22
N ILE A 358 7.32 -7.73 42.84
CA ILE A 358 6.57 -8.92 43.25
C ILE A 358 6.63 -9.95 42.12
N HIS A 359 7.30 -11.08 42.37
CA HIS A 359 7.59 -12.11 41.37
C HIS A 359 6.73 -13.38 41.48
N GLN A 360 5.82 -13.40 42.46
CA GLN A 360 4.78 -14.42 42.61
C GLN A 360 3.43 -13.80 42.26
N HIS A 361 2.62 -14.53 41.51
CA HIS A 361 1.36 -14.03 40.98
C HIS A 361 0.21 -14.92 41.41
N ASP A 362 -0.92 -14.30 41.71
CA ASP A 362 -2.17 -15.00 42.01
C ASP A 362 -2.85 -15.45 40.71
N SER A 363 -2.18 -16.33 39.97
CA SER A 363 -2.67 -16.91 38.72
C SER A 363 -2.21 -18.36 38.56
N PRO A 364 -3.12 -19.35 38.50
CA PRO A 364 -2.75 -20.74 38.29
C PRO A 364 -2.02 -21.00 36.97
N VAL A 365 -2.33 -20.23 35.92
CA VAL A 365 -1.75 -20.39 34.58
C VAL A 365 -0.43 -19.63 34.41
N PHE A 366 -0.11 -18.71 35.32
CA PHE A 366 1.16 -17.98 35.33
C PHE A 366 1.55 -17.60 36.78
N PRO A 367 1.96 -18.57 37.62
CA PRO A 367 2.13 -18.36 39.06
C PRO A 367 3.41 -17.60 39.45
N CYS A 368 4.40 -17.54 38.56
CA CYS A 368 5.65 -16.84 38.78
C CYS A 368 6.23 -16.30 37.47
N CYS A 369 7.16 -15.37 37.57
CA CYS A 369 7.84 -14.78 36.42
C CYS A 369 8.57 -15.84 35.59
N ALA A 370 8.67 -15.61 34.28
CA ALA A 370 9.37 -16.49 33.35
C ALA A 370 10.84 -16.07 33.09
N HIS A 371 11.42 -15.28 33.98
CA HIS A 371 12.82 -14.86 33.90
C HIS A 371 13.62 -15.37 35.11
N PRO A 372 14.94 -15.60 34.95
CA PRO A 372 15.81 -15.89 36.09
C PRO A 372 15.91 -14.69 37.06
N PRO A 373 16.46 -14.88 38.27
CA PRO A 373 16.74 -13.78 39.18
C PRO A 373 17.57 -12.68 38.52
N LEU A 374 17.24 -11.42 38.82
CA LEU A 374 17.95 -10.26 38.26
C LEU A 374 19.34 -10.15 38.92
N GLU A 375 20.39 -10.09 38.10
CA GLU A 375 21.77 -9.88 38.57
C GLU A 375 22.22 -8.42 38.40
N GLU A 376 23.11 -7.99 39.30
CA GLU A 376 23.85 -6.72 39.24
C GLU A 376 22.97 -5.47 38.96
N GLU A 377 23.32 -4.69 37.94
CA GLU A 377 22.69 -3.43 37.56
C GLU A 377 21.21 -3.59 37.23
N ALA A 378 20.81 -4.76 36.73
CA ALA A 378 19.43 -5.01 36.35
C ALA A 378 18.50 -5.25 37.55
N ARG A 379 19.07 -5.46 38.75
CA ARG A 379 18.35 -5.50 40.02
C ARG A 379 18.16 -4.10 40.62
N ASN A 380 19.01 -3.14 40.26
CA ASN A 380 18.95 -1.74 40.73
C ASN A 380 17.91 -0.93 39.95
N LYS A 381 16.65 -1.36 40.01
CA LYS A 381 15.52 -0.66 39.41
C LYS A 381 14.81 0.20 40.44
N GLU A 382 14.26 1.32 39.98
CA GLU A 382 13.38 2.19 40.78
C GLU A 382 11.97 1.59 40.81
N TRP A 383 11.83 0.49 41.55
CA TRP A 383 10.55 -0.18 41.77
C TRP A 383 9.53 0.77 42.38
N LEU A 384 8.28 0.66 41.96
CA LEU A 384 7.20 1.44 42.56
C LEU A 384 6.85 0.84 43.92
N GLU A 385 6.71 1.68 44.94
CA GLU A 385 6.26 1.23 46.24
C GLU A 385 4.81 0.74 46.18
N PRO A 386 4.49 -0.44 46.75
CA PRO A 386 3.12 -0.92 46.80
C PRO A 386 2.16 0.05 47.49
N GLY A 387 1.04 0.34 46.83
CA GLY A 387 0.03 1.28 47.31
C GLY A 387 0.37 2.77 47.11
N SER A 388 1.54 3.09 46.55
CA SER A 388 1.86 4.47 46.15
C SER A 388 0.87 4.99 45.09
N THR A 389 0.67 6.31 45.04
CA THR A 389 -0.22 6.96 44.06
C THR A 389 0.11 6.52 42.63
N VAL A 390 1.42 6.45 42.30
CA VAL A 390 1.90 6.03 40.98
C VAL A 390 1.60 4.57 40.66
N ALA A 391 1.77 3.65 41.61
CA ALA A 391 1.45 2.23 41.43
C ALA A 391 -0.05 2.03 41.19
N VAL A 392 -0.90 2.66 42.02
CA VAL A 392 -2.37 2.60 41.88
C VAL A 392 -2.82 3.20 40.54
N LYS A 393 -2.19 4.30 40.10
CA LYS A 393 -2.50 4.92 38.81
C LYS A 393 -2.10 4.02 37.64
N LEU A 394 -0.91 3.40 37.70
CA LEU A 394 -0.45 2.45 36.69
C LEU A 394 -1.39 1.26 36.60
N GLU A 395 -1.74 0.65 37.74
CA GLU A 395 -2.69 -0.45 37.81
C GLU A 395 -4.03 -0.04 37.21
N GLY A 396 -4.56 1.13 37.57
CA GLY A 396 -5.80 1.66 37.00
C GLY A 396 -5.72 1.85 35.48
N VAL A 397 -4.55 2.15 34.91
CA VAL A 397 -4.33 2.23 33.46
C VAL A 397 -4.26 0.83 32.83
N ALA A 398 -3.44 -0.06 33.41
CA ALA A 398 -3.12 -1.39 32.89
C ALA A 398 -4.27 -2.41 33.05
N MET A 399 -5.10 -2.26 34.08
CA MET A 399 -6.19 -3.18 34.42
C MET A 399 -7.55 -2.72 33.90
N ARG A 400 -7.60 -1.70 33.03
CA ARG A 400 -8.85 -1.31 32.36
C ARG A 400 -9.45 -2.51 31.65
N GLN A 401 -10.70 -2.85 31.98
CA GLN A 401 -11.39 -4.03 31.45
C GLN A 401 -11.34 -4.11 29.91
N ALA A 402 -11.48 -2.98 29.22
CA ALA A 402 -11.36 -2.93 27.76
C ALA A 402 -9.95 -3.29 27.26
N LEU A 403 -8.90 -2.80 27.93
CA LEU A 403 -7.52 -3.15 27.57
C LEU A 403 -7.26 -4.64 27.81
N VAL A 404 -7.64 -5.16 28.99
CA VAL A 404 -7.46 -6.57 29.32
C VAL A 404 -8.19 -7.47 28.31
N LYS A 405 -9.41 -7.07 27.90
CA LYS A 405 -10.15 -7.77 26.84
C LYS A 405 -9.43 -7.76 25.49
N ASP A 406 -8.87 -6.62 25.09
CA ASP A 406 -8.09 -6.52 23.85
C ASP A 406 -6.81 -7.38 23.92
N ILE A 407 -6.20 -7.45 25.11
CA ILE A 407 -4.96 -8.20 25.34
C ILE A 407 -5.13 -9.70 25.15
N ARG A 408 -6.31 -10.23 25.51
CA ARG A 408 -6.70 -11.62 25.23
C ARG A 408 -6.74 -11.97 23.74
N GLN A 409 -6.65 -10.97 22.85
CA GLN A 409 -6.71 -11.11 21.40
C GLN A 409 -5.49 -10.48 20.71
N LEU A 410 -4.36 -10.27 21.37
CA LEU A 410 -3.16 -9.80 20.66
C LEU A 410 -2.67 -10.88 19.69
N SER A 411 -2.21 -10.45 18.52
CA SER A 411 -1.56 -11.36 17.59
C SER A 411 -0.23 -11.89 18.17
N PRO A 412 -0.05 -13.21 18.36
CA PRO A 412 1.10 -13.74 19.08
C PRO A 412 2.42 -13.65 18.30
N GLN A 413 2.37 -13.93 16.99
CA GLN A 413 3.56 -14.00 16.12
C GLN A 413 3.47 -13.09 14.89
N HIS A 414 2.25 -12.69 14.51
CA HIS A 414 1.99 -12.04 13.22
C HIS A 414 2.00 -10.52 13.41
N GLN A 415 2.88 -9.81 12.70
CA GLN A 415 3.05 -8.35 12.75
C GLN A 415 2.52 -7.72 11.44
N THR A 416 1.75 -6.66 11.55
CA THR A 416 1.08 -5.96 10.43
C THR A 416 1.98 -4.97 9.67
N PHE A 417 3.29 -4.94 9.94
CA PHE A 417 4.23 -3.99 9.31
C PHE A 417 4.14 -3.97 7.78
N SER A 418 3.97 -5.15 7.16
CA SER A 418 3.82 -5.28 5.71
C SER A 418 2.62 -4.51 5.16
N LEU A 419 1.54 -4.40 5.93
CA LEU A 419 0.34 -3.66 5.55
C LEU A 419 0.59 -2.15 5.57
N GLU A 420 1.32 -1.64 6.56
CA GLU A 420 1.76 -0.24 6.62
C GLU A 420 2.70 0.10 5.46
N ALA A 421 3.65 -0.80 5.15
CA ALA A 421 4.55 -0.66 4.02
C ALA A 421 3.77 -0.63 2.69
N PHE A 422 2.78 -1.51 2.53
CA PHE A 422 1.91 -1.54 1.37
C PHE A 422 1.07 -0.25 1.24
N HIS A 423 0.45 0.21 2.33
CA HIS A 423 -0.30 1.48 2.36
C HIS A 423 0.57 2.70 2.02
N SER A 424 1.86 2.66 2.39
CA SER A 424 2.83 3.69 2.01
C SER A 424 3.15 3.62 0.51
N LEU A 425 3.34 2.42 -0.05
CA LEU A 425 3.54 2.22 -1.48
C LEU A 425 2.35 2.70 -2.32
N ILE A 426 1.12 2.51 -1.84
CA ILE A 426 -0.08 3.02 -2.51
C ILE A 426 0.02 4.54 -2.75
N LEU A 427 0.69 5.32 -1.88
CA LEU A 427 0.82 6.77 -2.08
C LEU A 427 1.61 7.13 -3.35
N HIS A 428 2.50 6.25 -3.83
CA HIS A 428 3.21 6.45 -5.08
C HIS A 428 2.28 6.34 -6.29
N PHE A 429 1.39 5.35 -6.27
CA PHE A 429 0.46 5.09 -7.38
C PHE A 429 -0.84 5.88 -7.28
N ALA A 430 -1.34 6.15 -6.07
CA ALA A 430 -2.61 6.81 -5.79
C ALA A 430 -2.45 7.79 -4.59
N PRO A 431 -1.86 8.97 -4.83
CA PRO A 431 -1.68 9.99 -3.80
C PRO A 431 -3.03 10.52 -3.30
N LYS A 432 -3.15 10.75 -1.98
CA LYS A 432 -4.40 11.19 -1.33
C LYS A 432 -4.92 12.56 -1.80
N HIS A 433 -4.04 13.43 -2.28
CA HIS A 433 -4.40 14.78 -2.72
C HIS A 433 -4.92 14.85 -4.16
N THR A 434 -5.02 13.71 -4.84
CA THR A 434 -5.49 13.63 -6.22
C THR A 434 -6.79 12.83 -6.30
N GLY A 435 -7.80 13.39 -6.96
CA GLY A 435 -9.04 12.68 -7.26
C GLY A 435 -8.88 11.71 -8.44
N PHE A 436 -9.41 10.49 -8.28
CA PHE A 436 -9.44 9.49 -9.34
C PHE A 436 -10.87 9.01 -9.64
N SER A 437 -11.12 8.61 -10.88
CA SER A 437 -12.30 7.79 -11.21
C SER A 437 -12.21 6.45 -10.51
N PHE A 438 -13.34 5.74 -10.35
CA PHE A 438 -13.34 4.44 -9.67
C PHE A 438 -12.35 3.46 -10.32
N LEU A 439 -12.42 3.28 -11.65
CA LEU A 439 -11.52 2.39 -12.38
C LEU A 439 -10.06 2.91 -12.42
N GLY A 440 -9.88 4.23 -12.42
CA GLY A 440 -8.55 4.84 -12.33
C GLY A 440 -7.89 4.57 -10.98
N MET A 441 -8.64 4.66 -9.89
CA MET A 441 -8.19 4.30 -8.55
C MET A 441 -7.90 2.80 -8.46
N TYR A 442 -8.87 1.97 -8.89
CA TYR A 442 -8.76 0.52 -8.83
C TYR A 442 -7.51 0.00 -9.57
N SER A 443 -7.30 0.42 -10.82
CA SER A 443 -6.12 0.01 -11.59
C SER A 443 -4.79 0.44 -10.96
N ARG A 444 -4.72 1.63 -10.34
CA ARG A 444 -3.54 2.09 -9.58
C ARG A 444 -3.28 1.26 -8.32
N LEU A 445 -4.34 0.82 -7.64
CA LEU A 445 -4.23 -0.10 -6.50
C LEU A 445 -3.71 -1.47 -6.92
N LEU A 446 -4.19 -2.01 -8.04
CA LEU A 446 -3.69 -3.28 -8.58
C LEU A 446 -2.21 -3.19 -8.98
N LEU A 447 -1.78 -2.08 -9.60
CA LEU A 447 -0.37 -1.81 -9.86
C LEU A 447 0.46 -1.78 -8.58
N ALA A 448 -0.03 -1.11 -7.54
CA ALA A 448 0.65 -1.08 -6.25
C ALA A 448 0.77 -2.48 -5.64
N ALA A 449 -0.25 -3.33 -5.74
CA ALA A 449 -0.18 -4.71 -5.23
C ALA A 449 0.78 -5.60 -6.00
N MET A 450 0.73 -5.59 -7.34
CA MET A 450 1.70 -6.34 -8.15
C MET A 450 3.14 -5.86 -7.86
N HIS A 451 3.33 -4.54 -7.73
CA HIS A 451 4.62 -3.99 -7.33
C HIS A 451 5.03 -4.48 -5.93
N PHE A 452 4.12 -4.47 -4.95
CA PHE A 452 4.41 -4.98 -3.60
C PHE A 452 4.79 -6.45 -3.65
N ASN A 453 4.00 -7.30 -4.30
CA ASN A 453 4.21 -8.74 -4.37
C ASN A 453 5.53 -9.13 -5.04
N HIS A 454 5.95 -8.37 -6.04
CA HIS A 454 7.24 -8.58 -6.72
C HIS A 454 8.45 -8.11 -5.89
N ASN A 455 8.26 -7.17 -4.96
CA ASN A 455 9.35 -6.53 -4.21
C ASN A 455 9.39 -6.88 -2.72
N GLY A 456 8.29 -7.37 -2.13
CA GLY A 456 8.12 -7.56 -0.69
C GLY A 456 8.91 -8.71 -0.08
N SER A 457 9.47 -9.59 -0.92
CA SER A 457 10.31 -10.73 -0.53
C SER A 457 11.69 -10.70 -1.18
N ARG A 458 12.11 -9.57 -1.78
CA ARG A 458 13.46 -9.45 -2.34
C ARG A 458 14.50 -9.67 -1.26
N GLU A 459 15.45 -10.56 -1.53
CA GLU A 459 16.63 -10.68 -0.69
C GLU A 459 17.34 -9.33 -0.62
N VAL A 460 17.75 -8.97 0.60
CA VAL A 460 18.52 -7.76 0.83
C VAL A 460 19.88 -7.96 0.16
N ALA A 461 20.22 -7.13 -0.81
CA ALA A 461 21.55 -7.13 -1.40
C ALA A 461 22.57 -6.70 -0.34
N ARG A 462 23.81 -7.18 -0.47
CA ARG A 462 24.93 -6.73 0.36
C ARG A 462 25.84 -5.87 -0.49
N THR A 463 26.17 -4.68 -0.03
CA THR A 463 27.24 -3.87 -0.58
C THR A 463 28.57 -4.64 -0.48
N SER A 464 29.59 -4.23 -1.24
CA SER A 464 30.95 -4.80 -1.13
C SER A 464 31.48 -4.78 0.30
N ASP A 465 30.99 -3.84 1.10
CA ASP A 465 31.46 -3.57 2.46
C ASP A 465 30.61 -4.34 3.50
N GLY A 466 29.64 -5.14 3.04
CA GLY A 466 28.78 -5.99 3.87
C GLY A 466 27.51 -5.32 4.40
N GLU A 467 27.25 -4.06 4.05
CA GLU A 467 26.02 -3.37 4.44
C GLU A 467 24.82 -3.83 3.61
N LEU A 468 23.67 -3.94 4.25
CA LEU A 468 22.42 -4.34 3.61
C LEU A 468 21.87 -3.18 2.76
N CYS A 469 21.65 -3.41 1.47
CA CYS A 469 20.97 -2.49 0.55
C CYS A 469 19.84 -3.20 -0.19
N TYR A 470 18.87 -2.46 -0.72
CA TYR A 470 17.82 -3.06 -1.54
C TYR A 470 18.45 -3.64 -2.83
N GLY A 471 18.16 -4.91 -3.12
CA GLY A 471 18.48 -5.50 -4.41
C GLY A 471 17.73 -4.76 -5.51
N VAL A 472 18.46 -4.03 -6.35
CA VAL A 472 17.90 -3.35 -7.53
C VAL A 472 17.40 -4.38 -8.51
#